data_AF-A0A8C6S398-F1
#
_entry.id   AF-A0A8C6S398-F1
#
_cell.length_a   1.000
_cell.length_b   1.000
_cell.length_c   1.000
_cell.angle_alpha   90.00
_cell.angle_beta   90.00
_cell.angle_gamma   90.00
#
_symmetry.space_group_name_H-M   'P 1'
#
loop_
_entity.id
_entity.type
_entity.pdbx_description
1 polymer ?
#
loop_
_entity_poly.entity_id
_entity_poly.type
_entity_poly.pdbx_seq_one_letter_code
_entity_poly.pdbx_strand_id
1 'polypeptide(L)' 'MPKSCCAFGCSNHNMMEKKFSFFTFPDKNPERWKKWVKAVNRVNADGSEWKPSKGTVLCSEHFISGRNRF' A
#
# COMPACT_ATOMS: atom_id res chain seq x y z
N MET A 1 2.58 16.95 -3.63
CA MET A 1 1.43 16.03 -3.85
C MET A 1 1.20 15.22 -2.58
N PRO A 2 -0.04 15.14 -2.07
CA PRO A 2 -0.36 14.28 -0.93
C PRO A 2 -0.08 12.83 -1.28
N LYS A 3 0.48 12.08 -0.32
CA LYS A 3 0.67 10.64 -0.43
C LYS A 3 -0.48 9.97 0.31
N SER A 4 -1.34 9.28 -0.42
CA SER A 4 -2.47 8.54 0.14
C SER A 4 -2.23 7.04 0.04
N CYS A 5 -2.63 6.30 1.06
CA CYS A 5 -2.58 4.86 1.07
C CYS A 5 -3.46 4.30 -0.05
N CYS A 6 -2.95 3.32 -0.79
CA CYS A 6 -3.69 2.68 -1.88
C CYS A 6 -4.45 1.40 -1.45
N ALA A 7 -4.34 0.99 -0.20
CA ALA A 7 -5.09 -0.17 0.27
C ALA A 7 -6.60 0.10 0.19
N PHE A 8 -7.36 -0.94 -0.15
CA PHE A 8 -8.81 -0.84 -0.23
C PHE A 8 -9.41 -0.44 1.12
N GLY A 9 -10.28 0.57 1.13
CA GLY A 9 -10.90 1.09 2.35
C GLY A 9 -9.97 1.89 3.27
N CYS A 10 -8.73 2.17 2.86
CA CYS A 10 -7.81 2.99 3.64
C CYS A 10 -7.80 4.45 3.17
N SER A 11 -8.14 5.37 4.07
CA SER A 11 -8.09 6.82 3.81
C SER A 11 -6.87 7.51 4.45
N ASN A 12 -5.90 6.72 4.92
CA ASN A 12 -4.68 7.24 5.55
C ASN A 12 -3.85 8.01 4.52
N HIS A 13 -3.47 9.23 4.86
CA HIS A 13 -2.67 10.09 4.00
C HIS A 13 -1.69 10.93 4.83
N ASN A 14 -0.63 11.42 4.18
CA ASN A 14 0.48 12.08 4.87
C ASN A 14 0.17 13.45 5.46
N MET A 15 -1.03 14.00 5.23
CA MET A 15 -1.49 15.26 5.82
C MET A 15 -2.35 15.05 7.08
N MET A 16 -2.61 13.80 7.48
CA MET A 16 -3.26 13.53 8.76
C MET A 16 -2.34 13.88 9.93
N GLU A 17 -2.91 14.31 11.05
CA GLU A 17 -2.16 14.54 12.29
C GLU A 17 -1.43 13.29 12.78
N LYS A 18 -2.00 12.10 12.51
CA LYS A 18 -1.39 10.81 12.82
C LYS A 18 -0.26 10.51 11.82
N LYS A 19 0.97 10.40 12.34
CA LYS A 19 2.16 10.06 11.56
C LYS A 19 2.17 8.57 11.20
N PHE A 20 1.94 8.26 9.93
CA PHE A 20 2.15 6.93 9.36
C PHE A 20 3.41 6.91 8.50
N SER A 21 4.11 5.77 8.47
CA SER A 21 5.18 5.56 7.48
C SER A 21 4.55 5.10 6.17
N PHE A 22 4.96 5.70 5.05
CA PHE A 22 4.46 5.34 3.73
C PHE A 22 5.54 4.59 2.96
N PHE A 23 5.22 3.39 2.50
CA PHE A 23 6.11 2.51 1.75
C PHE A 23 5.69 2.46 0.29
N THR A 24 6.64 2.72 -0.61
CA THR A 24 6.44 2.53 -2.05
C THR A 24 6.61 1.06 -2.42
N PHE A 25 5.98 0.67 -3.52
CA PHE A 25 6.15 -0.69 -4.03
C PHE A 25 7.62 -0.95 -4.40
N PRO A 26 8.16 -2.13 -4.07
CA PRO A 26 9.55 -2.45 -4.34
C PRO A 26 9.75 -2.69 -5.84
N ASP A 27 10.50 -1.81 -6.50
CA ASP A 27 10.82 -1.92 -7.93
C ASP A 27 11.89 -3.00 -8.19
N LYS A 28 12.87 -3.10 -7.28
CA LYS A 28 14.00 -4.04 -7.38
C LYS A 28 13.65 -5.50 -7.05
N ASN A 29 12.45 -5.77 -6.53
CA ASN A 29 12.04 -7.12 -6.09
C ASN A 29 10.69 -7.50 -6.70
N PRO A 30 10.67 -8.05 -7.92
CA PRO A 30 9.43 -8.35 -8.63
C PRO A 30 8.54 -9.37 -7.90
N GLU A 31 9.11 -10.33 -7.19
CA GLU A 31 8.33 -11.29 -6.38
C GLU A 31 7.60 -10.61 -5.22
N ARG A 32 8.30 -9.73 -4.50
CA ARG A 32 7.71 -8.97 -3.39
C ARG A 32 6.66 -7.99 -3.92
N TRP A 33 6.92 -7.38 -5.06
CA TRP A 33 5.96 -6.53 -5.77
C TRP A 33 4.68 -7.30 -6.09
N LYS A 34 4.78 -8.48 -6.71
CA LYS A 34 3.62 -9.34 -7.02
C LYS A 34 2.85 -9.72 -5.76
N LYS A 35 3.53 -10.07 -4.67
CA LYS A 35 2.89 -10.37 -3.38
C LYS A 35 2.11 -9.17 -2.84
N TRP A 36 2.66 -7.96 -2.93
CA TRP A 36 1.99 -6.74 -2.47
C TRP A 36 0.79 -6.38 -3.35
N VAL A 37 0.92 -6.46 -4.67
CA VAL A 37 -0.20 -6.23 -5.60
C VAL A 37 -1.33 -7.22 -5.33
N LYS A 38 -1.00 -8.51 -5.14
CA LYS A 38 -1.97 -9.54 -4.78
C LYS A 38 -2.60 -9.30 -3.39
N ALA A 39 -1.85 -8.82 -2.41
CA ALA A 39 -2.36 -8.51 -1.07
C ALA A 39 -3.30 -7.30 -1.06
N VAL A 40 -3.05 -6.31 -1.93
CA VAL A 40 -3.97 -5.17 -2.13
C VAL A 40 -5.27 -5.63 -2.80
N ASN A 41 -5.23 -6.74 -3.55
CA ASN A 41 -6.36 -7.40 -4.20
C ASN A 41 -7.35 -6.43 -4.85
N ARG A 42 -6.79 -5.42 -5.54
CA ARG A 42 -7.56 -4.39 -6.21
C ARG A 42 -7.74 -4.76 -7.68
N VAL A 43 -8.94 -4.53 -8.17
CA VAL A 43 -9.27 -4.58 -9.59
C VAL A 43 -9.76 -3.21 -10.01
N ASN A 44 -9.50 -2.82 -11.25
CA ASN A 44 -10.07 -1.60 -11.80
C ASN A 44 -11.56 -1.80 -12.08
N ALA A 45 -12.31 -0.71 -12.25
CA ALA A 45 -13.76 -0.76 -12.49
C ALA A 45 -14.12 -1.49 -13.79
N ASP A 46 -13.20 -1.50 -14.77
CA ASP A 46 -13.30 -2.21 -16.04
C ASP A 46 -12.94 -3.72 -15.93
N GLY A 47 -12.56 -4.20 -14.75
CA GLY A 47 -12.19 -5.59 -14.51
C GLY A 47 -10.72 -5.91 -14.81
N SER A 48 -9.91 -4.96 -15.28
CA SER A 48 -8.47 -5.17 -15.45
C SER A 48 -7.71 -5.24 -14.12
N GLU A 49 -6.57 -5.93 -14.16
CA GLU A 49 -5.63 -6.00 -13.04
C GLU A 49 -5.12 -4.61 -12.68
N TRP A 50 -5.33 -4.22 -11.42
CA TRP A 50 -4.81 -2.97 -10.91
C TRP A 50 -3.28 -3.02 -10.81
N LYS A 51 -2.60 -1.98 -11.32
CA LYS A 51 -1.15 -1.83 -11.21
C LYS A 51 -0.78 -0.58 -10.40
N PRO A 52 0.10 -0.70 -9.40
CA PRO A 52 0.62 0.45 -8.66
C PRO A 52 1.45 1.36 -9.59
N SER A 53 1.24 2.67 -9.46
CA SER A 53 2.05 3.70 -10.10
C SER A 53 3.20 4.14 -9.19
N LYS A 54 4.15 4.94 -9.70
CA LYS A 54 5.29 5.47 -8.92
C LYS A 54 4.85 6.29 -7.68
N GLY A 55 3.65 6.86 -7.71
CA GLY A 55 3.06 7.58 -6.57
C GLY A 55 2.28 6.71 -5.59
N THR A 56 2.10 5.42 -5.90
CA THR A 56 1.31 4.50 -5.09
C THR A 56 2.10 4.05 -3.87
N VAL A 57 1.55 4.30 -2.69
CA VAL A 57 2.15 3.93 -1.41
C VAL A 57 1.17 3.16 -0.54
N LEU A 58 1.70 2.39 0.40
CA LEU A 58 0.95 1.74 1.47
C LEU A 58 1.39 2.30 2.82
N CYS A 59 0.46 2.56 3.72
CA CYS A 59 0.81 3.01 5.07
C CYS A 59 1.28 1.85 5.96
N SER A 60 2.03 2.18 7.01
CA SER A 60 2.60 1.24 8.00
C SER A 60 1.57 0.32 8.64
N GLU A 61 0.30 0.72 8.70
CA GLU A 61 -0.80 -0.08 9.26
C GLU A 61 -1.12 -1.34 8.44
N HIS A 62 -0.82 -1.36 7.14
CA HIS A 62 -0.99 -2.55 6.29
C HIS A 62 0.24 -3.46 6.27
N PHE A 63 1.31 -3.04 6.94
CA PHE A 63 2.45 -3.90 7.19
C PHE A 63 2.29 -4.51 8.57
N ILE A 64 2.58 -5.80 8.67
CA ILE A 64 2.72 -6.46 9.97
C ILE A 64 3.98 -5.89 10.62
N SER A 65 3.82 -4.74 11.25
CA SER A 65 4.76 -4.08 12.15
C SER A 65 4.02 -3.90 13.46
N GLY A 66 3.67 -4.99 14.14
CA GLY A 66 2.86 -4.90 15.34
C GLY A 66 2.53 -6.20 16.06
N ARG A 67 3.56 -6.76 16.71
CA ARG A 67 3.50 -7.65 17.88
C ARG A 67 3.30 -9.15 17.62
N ASN A 68 4.42 -9.88 17.58
CA ASN A 68 4.47 -11.14 18.32
C ASN A 68 4.31 -10.75 19.80
N ARG A 69 3.11 -10.98 20.35
CA ARG A 69 2.85 -10.92 21.78
C ARG A 69 3.07 -12.34 22.28
N PHE A 70 4.21 -12.58 22.91
CA PHE A 70 4.30 -13.59 23.95
C PHE A 70 4.03 -12.88 25.27
#